data_AF-A0A0B7KKE4-F1
#
_entry.id   AF-A0A0B7KKE4-F1
#
_cell.length_a   1.000
_cell.length_b   1.000
_cell.length_c   1.000
_cell.angle_alpha   90.00
_cell.angle_beta   90.00
_cell.angle_gamma   90.00
#
_symmetry.space_group_name_H-M   'P 1'
#
loop_
_entity.id
_entity.type
_entity.pdbx_description
1 polymer ?
#
loop_
_entity_poly.entity_id
_entity_poly.type
_entity_poly.pdbx_seq_one_letter_code
_entity_poly.pdbx_strand_id
1 'polypeptide(L)'
;MLPTSTIRRPLLGLRSLPPSPPYRTVPSCCFPRSIAQQTAWLRSSSKSLAASAERGESTKYTQVPPATQHDILSKQRLNRPIAPHLGAYKIEQTFLGSSAWMRITGCTLTGAIYVFFASYLVAPVFGVGFDSSALVAAFALLSPAAQGAIKLSLAFPFTFHFFNGTKQLFYDAGKGFGKKAMTRAEIGVWASSIVASILIAFEL
;
A
#
# COMPACT_ATOMS: atom_id res chain seq x y z
N MET A 1 21.80 42.24 -6.36
CA MET A 1 20.55 42.79 -5.78
C MET A 1 19.39 42.26 -6.61
N LEU A 2 18.64 41.30 -6.07
CA LEU A 2 17.44 40.71 -6.70
C LEU A 2 16.19 41.32 -6.04
N PRO A 3 15.13 41.68 -6.78
CA PRO A 3 13.92 42.21 -6.18
C PRO A 3 13.08 41.07 -5.58
N THR A 4 12.84 41.15 -4.28
CA THR A 4 11.88 40.33 -3.54
C THR A 4 10.45 40.76 -3.91
N SER A 5 9.78 39.98 -4.77
CA SER A 5 8.34 40.18 -5.00
C SER A 5 7.54 39.41 -3.95
N THR A 6 6.90 40.16 -3.05
CA THR A 6 5.98 39.66 -2.04
C THR A 6 4.67 39.22 -2.71
N ILE A 7 4.44 37.91 -2.80
CA ILE A 7 3.17 37.34 -3.27
C ILE A 7 2.08 37.62 -2.21
N ARG A 8 1.24 38.63 -2.44
CA ARG A 8 -0.03 38.78 -1.70
C ARG A 8 -0.99 37.70 -2.15
N ARG A 9 -1.26 36.72 -1.29
CA ARG A 9 -2.41 35.81 -1.43
C ARG A 9 -3.69 36.64 -1.28
N PRO A 10 -4.62 36.64 -2.25
CA PRO A 10 -5.93 37.20 -2.02
C PRO A 10 -6.66 36.31 -1.01
N LEU A 11 -7.16 36.93 0.06
CA LEU A 11 -8.07 36.30 1.02
C LEU A 11 -9.39 36.00 0.28
N LEU A 12 -9.47 34.84 -0.36
CA LEU A 12 -10.75 34.31 -0.84
C LEU A 12 -11.59 33.96 0.38
N GLY A 13 -12.74 34.63 0.50
CA GLY A 13 -13.68 34.43 1.58
C GLY A 13 -14.05 32.97 1.79
N LEU A 14 -14.19 32.60 3.06
CA LEU A 14 -14.76 31.35 3.56
C LEU A 14 -16.18 31.16 3.01
N ARG A 15 -16.31 30.60 1.81
CA ARG A 15 -17.54 29.91 1.42
C ARG A 15 -17.44 28.49 1.95
N SER A 16 -18.26 28.19 2.95
CA SER A 16 -18.49 26.85 3.47
C SER A 16 -18.74 25.87 2.31
N LEU A 17 -17.90 24.84 2.22
CA LEU A 17 -18.13 23.71 1.31
C LEU A 17 -19.49 23.07 1.65
N PRO A 18 -20.32 22.71 0.67
CA PRO A 18 -21.53 21.95 0.94
C PRO A 18 -21.15 20.57 1.53
N PRO A 19 -21.95 20.01 2.43
CA PRO A 19 -21.69 18.70 3.00
C PRO A 19 -21.66 17.64 1.90
N SER A 20 -20.67 16.74 1.97
CA SER A 20 -20.56 15.59 1.07
C SER A 20 -21.84 14.73 1.15
N PRO A 21 -22.42 14.31 0.02
CA PRO A 21 -23.57 13.40 0.06
C PRO A 21 -23.16 12.08 0.72
N PRO A 22 -24.07 11.40 1.44
CA PRO A 22 -23.79 10.11 2.03
C PRO A 22 -23.41 9.10 0.93
N TYR A 23 -22.35 8.34 1.17
CA TYR A 23 -21.89 7.26 0.31
C TYR A 23 -23.03 6.26 0.08
N ARG A 24 -23.68 6.32 -1.08
CA ARG A 24 -24.66 5.30 -1.49
C ARG A 24 -23.90 4.00 -1.72
N THR A 25 -24.06 3.05 -0.80
CA THR A 25 -23.73 1.65 -1.05
C THR A 25 -24.61 1.16 -2.19
N VAL A 26 -24.03 1.01 -3.39
CA VAL A 26 -24.67 0.25 -4.47
C VAL A 26 -24.77 -1.21 -4.00
N PRO A 27 -25.98 -1.82 -3.96
CA PRO A 27 -26.09 -3.22 -3.62
C PRO A 27 -25.36 -4.04 -4.69
N SER A 28 -24.46 -4.89 -4.23
CA SER A 28 -23.72 -5.87 -5.04
C SER A 28 -24.72 -6.80 -5.73
N CYS A 29 -25.05 -6.52 -6.98
CA CYS A 29 -25.83 -7.39 -7.86
C CYS A 29 -24.98 -8.61 -8.26
N CYS A 30 -24.76 -9.54 -7.32
CA CYS A 30 -24.27 -10.88 -7.61
C CYS A 30 -24.89 -11.85 -6.59
N PHE A 31 -26.16 -12.19 -6.81
CA PHE A 31 -26.76 -13.40 -6.26
C PHE A 31 -27.06 -14.34 -7.44
N PRO A 32 -26.69 -15.63 -7.38
CA PRO A 32 -27.10 -16.58 -8.41
C PRO A 32 -28.59 -16.82 -8.24
N ARG A 33 -29.42 -16.22 -9.10
CA ARG A 33 -30.87 -16.36 -9.03
C ARG A 33 -31.31 -17.55 -9.88
N SER A 34 -31.78 -18.58 -9.19
CA SER A 34 -32.59 -19.68 -9.72
C SER A 34 -33.71 -19.13 -10.64
N ILE A 35 -33.92 -19.81 -11.77
CA ILE A 35 -34.77 -19.38 -12.91
C ILE A 35 -36.28 -19.33 -12.57
N ALA A 36 -36.71 -19.79 -11.39
CA ALA A 36 -38.13 -20.01 -11.11
C ALA A 36 -38.91 -18.84 -10.48
N GLN A 37 -38.36 -17.62 -10.37
CA GLN A 37 -39.04 -16.53 -9.62
C GLN A 37 -39.17 -15.19 -10.37
N GLN A 38 -39.20 -15.21 -11.70
CA GLN A 38 -39.14 -14.01 -12.54
C GLN A 38 -40.48 -13.39 -12.98
N THR A 39 -41.65 -13.94 -12.64
CA THR A 39 -42.91 -13.49 -13.26
C THR A 39 -43.80 -12.55 -12.44
N ALA A 40 -43.42 -12.14 -11.23
CA ALA A 40 -44.30 -11.35 -10.36
C ALA A 40 -44.03 -9.82 -10.30
N TRP A 41 -43.09 -9.28 -11.07
CA TRP A 41 -42.68 -7.86 -10.96
C TRP A 41 -43.09 -6.96 -12.15
N LEU A 42 -43.91 -7.44 -13.09
CA LEU A 42 -44.25 -6.70 -14.31
C LEU A 42 -45.56 -5.88 -14.27
N ARG A 43 -46.18 -5.69 -13.09
CA ARG A 43 -47.36 -4.80 -12.98
C ARG A 43 -47.30 -3.95 -11.72
N SER A 44 -46.77 -2.73 -11.86
CA SER A 44 -47.20 -1.51 -11.17
C SER A 44 -46.01 -0.56 -11.07
N SER A 45 -46.04 0.52 -11.86
CA SER A 45 -45.54 1.87 -11.52
C SER A 45 -45.22 2.65 -12.81
N SER A 46 -46.24 2.91 -13.62
CA SER A 46 -46.18 3.91 -14.69
C SER A 46 -46.47 5.32 -14.15
N LYS A 47 -45.86 5.69 -13.01
CA LYS A 47 -45.91 7.05 -12.45
C LYS A 47 -44.66 7.36 -11.62
N SER A 48 -43.60 7.82 -12.31
CA SER A 48 -42.69 8.92 -11.91
C SER A 48 -41.34 8.81 -12.64
N LEU A 49 -41.33 8.96 -13.97
CA LEU A 49 -40.11 9.26 -14.73
C LEU A 49 -39.82 10.78 -14.78
N ALA A 50 -40.45 11.56 -13.90
CA ALA A 50 -40.33 13.02 -13.86
C ALA A 50 -39.67 13.48 -12.55
N ALA A 51 -38.43 13.07 -12.29
CA ALA A 51 -37.55 13.72 -11.31
C ALA A 51 -36.12 13.19 -11.42
N SER A 52 -35.44 13.52 -12.52
CA SER A 52 -34.00 13.81 -12.60
C SER A 52 -33.61 13.98 -14.07
N ALA A 53 -34.35 14.85 -14.77
CA ALA A 53 -33.72 15.58 -15.85
C ALA A 53 -32.90 16.67 -15.17
N GLU A 54 -31.70 16.33 -14.70
CA GLU A 54 -30.69 17.37 -14.46
C GLU A 54 -30.53 18.07 -15.80
N ARG A 55 -31.11 19.25 -15.89
CA ARG A 55 -31.00 20.16 -17.02
C ARG A 55 -29.51 20.31 -17.26
N GLY A 56 -28.99 19.66 -18.30
CA GLY A 56 -27.61 19.81 -18.72
C GLY A 56 -27.38 21.29 -18.97
N GLU A 57 -26.80 21.97 -17.99
CA GLU A 57 -26.42 23.36 -18.12
C GLU A 57 -25.44 23.42 -19.28
N SER A 58 -25.88 24.03 -20.38
CA SER A 58 -25.05 24.25 -21.55
C SER A 58 -23.74 24.86 -21.07
N THR A 59 -22.65 24.11 -21.20
CA THR A 59 -21.32 24.55 -20.82
C THR A 59 -20.99 25.78 -21.63
N LYS A 60 -21.19 26.97 -21.04
CA LYS A 60 -20.79 28.24 -21.64
C LYS A 60 -19.28 28.23 -21.79
N TYR A 61 -18.81 28.01 -23.00
CA TYR A 61 -17.39 28.13 -23.33
C TYR A 61 -17.05 29.62 -23.40
N THR A 62 -16.13 30.05 -22.55
CA THR A 62 -15.54 31.38 -22.65
C THR A 62 -14.38 31.29 -23.62
N GLN A 63 -14.44 32.04 -24.72
CA GLN A 63 -13.30 32.18 -25.63
C GLN A 63 -12.21 32.97 -24.91
N VAL A 64 -11.03 32.37 -24.75
CA VAL A 64 -9.92 32.98 -23.99
C VAL A 64 -8.77 33.31 -24.93
N PRO A 65 -8.09 34.47 -24.76
CA PRO A 65 -6.98 34.85 -25.62
C PRO A 65 -5.87 33.78 -25.65
N PRO A 66 -5.25 33.50 -26.82
CA PRO A 66 -4.25 32.43 -26.98
C PRO A 66 -3.09 32.52 -25.97
N ALA A 67 -2.66 33.74 -25.63
CA ALA A 67 -1.58 34.00 -24.68
C ALA A 67 -1.89 33.52 -23.24
N THR A 68 -3.17 33.52 -22.84
CA THR A 68 -3.60 33.19 -21.46
C THR A 68 -4.08 31.76 -21.29
N GLN A 69 -4.27 31.02 -22.40
CA GLN A 69 -4.79 29.66 -22.38
C GLN A 69 -3.89 28.71 -21.59
N HIS A 70 -2.56 28.83 -21.76
CA HIS A 70 -1.58 28.00 -21.06
C HIS A 70 -1.63 28.18 -19.54
N ASP A 71 -1.78 29.42 -19.06
CA ASP A 71 -1.83 29.73 -17.63
C ASP A 71 -3.09 29.18 -16.97
N ILE A 72 -4.22 29.26 -17.67
CA ILE A 72 -5.50 28.75 -17.18
C ILE A 72 -5.48 27.23 -17.09
N LEU A 73 -4.98 26.55 -18.13
CA LEU A 73 -4.84 25.10 -18.10
C LEU A 73 -3.88 24.65 -16.99
N SER A 74 -2.80 25.40 -16.75
CA SER A 74 -1.87 25.12 -15.65
C SER A 74 -2.53 25.28 -14.28
N LYS A 75 -3.28 26.37 -14.06
CA LYS A 75 -4.07 26.59 -12.83
C LYS A 75 -5.13 25.50 -12.63
N GLN A 76 -5.79 25.07 -13.70
CA GLN A 76 -6.77 23.98 -13.65
C GLN A 76 -6.13 22.63 -13.32
N ARG A 77 -4.94 22.32 -13.85
CA ARG A 77 -4.22 21.08 -13.55
C ARG A 77 -3.84 20.95 -12.07
N LEU A 78 -3.52 22.06 -11.42
CA LEU A 78 -3.23 22.08 -9.98
C LEU A 78 -4.46 21.76 -9.11
N ASN A 79 -5.66 22.08 -9.59
CA ASN A 79 -6.91 21.85 -8.86
C ASN A 79 -7.55 20.48 -9.13
N ARG A 80 -6.92 19.62 -9.94
CA ARG A 80 -7.44 18.26 -10.18
C ARG A 80 -7.16 17.40 -8.94
N PRO A 81 -8.20 16.89 -8.26
CA PRO A 81 -7.97 16.01 -7.11
C PRO A 81 -7.36 14.69 -7.58
N ILE A 82 -6.48 14.13 -6.75
CA ILE A 82 -5.95 12.79 -6.94
C ILE A 82 -7.01 11.81 -6.44
N ALA A 83 -7.38 10.83 -7.26
CA ALA A 83 -8.31 9.78 -6.86
C ALA A 83 -7.75 8.99 -5.65
N PRO A 84 -8.60 8.53 -4.72
CA PRO A 84 -8.14 7.73 -3.60
C PRO A 84 -7.52 6.42 -4.10
N HIS A 85 -6.32 6.09 -3.63
CA HIS A 85 -5.57 4.90 -4.04
C HIS A 85 -5.55 3.85 -2.93
N LEU A 86 -4.51 3.80 -2.11
CA LEU A 86 -4.28 2.76 -1.10
C LEU A 86 -5.41 2.67 -0.06
N GLY A 87 -6.05 3.80 0.25
CA GLY A 87 -7.18 3.84 1.19
C GLY A 87 -8.51 3.34 0.61
N ALA A 88 -8.62 3.18 -0.71
CA ALA A 88 -9.84 2.70 -1.38
C ALA A 88 -9.73 1.26 -1.89
N TYR A 89 -8.52 0.70 -1.99
CA TYR A 89 -8.30 -0.68 -2.42
C TYR A 89 -8.56 -1.69 -1.30
N LYS A 90 -9.05 -2.88 -1.67
CA LYS A 90 -9.22 -4.01 -0.74
C LYS A 90 -7.86 -4.56 -0.31
N ILE A 91 -7.68 -4.77 0.98
CA ILE A 91 -6.44 -5.30 1.57
C ILE A 91 -6.12 -6.76 1.17
N GLU A 92 -7.12 -7.53 0.74
CA GLU A 92 -6.97 -8.91 0.27
C GLU A 92 -6.21 -9.03 -1.06
N GLN A 93 -5.94 -7.90 -1.72
CA GLN A 93 -5.22 -7.88 -2.97
C GLN A 93 -3.70 -8.09 -2.72
N THR A 94 -3.05 -8.79 -3.64
CA THR A 94 -1.65 -9.25 -3.52
C THR A 94 -0.60 -8.14 -3.27
N PHE A 95 -0.95 -6.86 -3.44
CA PHE A 95 -0.03 -5.75 -3.23
C PHE A 95 0.41 -5.63 -1.75
N LEU A 96 -0.50 -5.86 -0.80
CA LEU A 96 -0.20 -5.69 0.64
C LEU A 96 0.32 -6.98 1.28
N GLY A 97 0.05 -8.14 0.67
CA GLY A 97 0.59 -9.42 1.09
C GLY A 97 2.04 -9.58 0.66
N SER A 98 2.32 -10.59 -0.16
CA SER A 98 3.70 -10.94 -0.52
C SER A 98 4.53 -9.82 -1.18
N SER A 99 3.90 -8.85 -1.87
CA SER A 99 4.63 -7.78 -2.56
C SER A 99 5.20 -6.70 -1.62
N ALA A 100 4.38 -6.10 -0.75
CA ALA A 100 4.86 -5.09 0.20
C ALA A 100 5.85 -5.69 1.20
N TRP A 101 5.55 -6.90 1.71
CA TRP A 101 6.42 -7.59 2.65
C TRP A 101 7.80 -7.89 2.07
N MET A 102 7.91 -8.15 0.76
CA MET A 102 9.21 -8.31 0.09
C MET A 102 10.15 -7.13 0.33
N ARG A 103 9.59 -5.92 0.24
CA ARG A 103 10.33 -4.67 0.39
C ARG A 103 10.65 -4.43 1.84
N ILE A 104 9.68 -4.64 2.74
CA ILE A 104 9.85 -4.47 4.17
C ILE A 104 10.97 -5.40 4.66
N THR A 105 10.88 -6.70 4.38
CA THR A 105 11.90 -7.67 4.83
C THR A 105 13.26 -7.41 4.20
N GLY A 106 13.31 -7.00 2.92
CA GLY A 106 14.56 -6.64 2.25
C GLY A 106 15.23 -5.39 2.85
N CYS A 107 14.44 -4.36 3.16
CA CYS A 107 14.92 -3.15 3.84
C CYS A 107 15.37 -3.46 5.27
N THR A 108 14.62 -4.29 6.00
CA THR A 108 15.00 -4.71 7.36
C THR A 108 16.31 -5.48 7.36
N LEU A 109 16.47 -6.46 6.46
CA LEU A 109 17.70 -7.27 6.38
C LEU A 109 18.90 -6.41 6.00
N THR A 110 18.76 -5.59 4.95
CA THR A 110 19.82 -4.68 4.51
C THR A 110 20.14 -3.66 5.61
N GLY A 111 19.14 -3.06 6.24
CA GLY A 111 19.31 -2.11 7.33
C GLY A 111 20.06 -2.72 8.52
N ALA A 112 19.70 -3.94 8.93
CA ALA A 112 20.39 -4.65 10.00
C ALA A 112 21.87 -4.90 9.66
N ILE A 113 22.16 -5.33 8.44
CA ILE A 113 23.54 -5.55 7.97
C ILE A 113 24.33 -4.24 7.97
N TYR A 114 23.75 -3.14 7.50
CA TYR A 114 24.41 -1.83 7.49
C TYR A 114 24.70 -1.33 8.89
N VAL A 115 23.74 -1.45 9.83
CA VAL A 115 23.94 -1.08 11.23
C VAL A 115 25.07 -1.91 11.85
N PHE A 116 25.11 -3.21 11.60
CA PHE A 116 26.16 -4.10 12.10
C PHE A 116 27.56 -3.74 11.58
N PHE A 117 27.71 -3.49 10.28
CA PHE A 117 29.02 -3.09 9.74
C PHE A 117 29.42 -1.66 10.15
N ALA A 118 28.45 -0.75 10.24
CA ALA A 118 28.70 0.60 10.73
C ALA A 118 29.13 0.60 12.20
N SER A 119 28.55 -0.26 13.05
CA SER A 119 28.97 -0.35 14.45
C SER A 119 30.42 -0.84 14.59
N TYR A 120 30.88 -1.77 13.75
CA TYR A 120 32.29 -2.15 13.70
C TYR A 120 33.23 -0.97 13.38
N LEU A 121 32.82 -0.10 12.46
CA LEU A 121 33.62 1.08 12.08
C LEU A 121 33.61 2.17 13.18
N VAL A 122 32.46 2.36 13.82
CA VAL A 122 32.20 3.48 14.73
C VAL A 122 32.63 3.17 16.17
N ALA A 123 32.56 1.92 16.61
CA ALA A 123 32.84 1.54 18.00
C ALA A 123 34.25 1.96 18.49
N PRO A 124 35.34 1.84 17.71
CA PRO A 124 36.66 2.30 18.13
C PRO A 124 36.74 3.82 18.38
N VAL A 125 35.95 4.62 17.66
CA VAL A 125 35.90 6.09 17.84
C VAL A 125 35.43 6.46 19.25
N PHE A 126 34.57 5.65 19.84
CA PHE A 126 34.03 5.83 21.19
C PHE A 126 34.79 5.03 22.25
N GLY A 127 35.87 4.35 21.89
CA GLY A 127 36.63 3.48 22.80
C GLY A 127 35.85 2.25 23.27
N VAL A 128 34.76 1.88 22.59
CA VAL A 128 33.95 0.70 22.91
C VAL A 128 34.43 -0.47 22.06
N GLY A 129 34.73 -1.60 22.69
CA GLY A 129 35.00 -2.85 21.96
C GLY A 129 33.71 -3.39 21.34
N PHE A 130 33.70 -3.58 20.01
CA PHE A 130 32.62 -4.26 19.29
C PHE A 130 33.21 -5.43 18.52
N ASP A 131 33.42 -6.53 19.24
CA ASP A 131 33.93 -7.79 18.71
C ASP A 131 32.92 -8.92 18.91
N SER A 132 33.13 -10.04 18.22
CA SER A 132 32.22 -11.18 18.26
C SER A 132 32.06 -11.76 19.67
N SER A 133 33.09 -11.70 20.53
CA SER A 133 33.01 -12.23 21.89
C SER A 133 32.16 -11.34 22.80
N ALA A 134 32.26 -10.01 22.65
CA ALA A 134 31.41 -9.05 23.35
C ALA A 134 29.92 -9.23 22.98
N LEU A 135 29.62 -9.48 21.70
CA LEU A 135 28.26 -9.74 21.23
C LEU A 135 27.69 -11.03 21.81
N VAL A 136 28.46 -12.13 21.79
CA VAL A 136 28.03 -13.41 22.36
C VAL A 136 27.80 -13.28 23.87
N ALA A 137 28.72 -12.61 24.58
CA ALA A 137 28.58 -12.37 26.02
C ALA A 137 27.32 -11.54 26.33
N ALA A 138 27.09 -10.45 25.59
CA ALA A 138 25.90 -9.63 25.76
C ALA A 138 24.62 -10.43 25.47
N PHE A 139 24.60 -11.23 24.40
CA PHE A 139 23.46 -12.07 24.04
C PHE A 139 23.18 -13.15 25.09
N ALA A 140 24.22 -13.73 25.70
CA ALA A 140 24.09 -14.75 26.74
C ALA A 140 23.44 -14.22 28.04
N LEU A 141 23.49 -12.91 28.29
CA LEU A 141 22.86 -12.29 29.46
C LEU A 141 21.34 -12.10 29.32
N LEU A 142 20.80 -12.25 28.11
CA LEU A 142 19.36 -12.10 27.87
C LEU A 142 18.57 -13.30 28.39
N SER A 143 17.31 -13.07 28.76
CA SER A 143 16.39 -14.16 29.07
C SER A 143 16.16 -15.07 27.84
N PRO A 144 15.84 -16.36 28.02
CA PRO A 144 15.57 -17.25 26.89
C PRO A 144 14.48 -16.72 25.95
N ALA A 145 13.48 -16.04 26.49
CA ALA A 145 12.43 -15.39 25.71
C ALA A 145 12.98 -14.24 24.84
N ALA A 146 13.85 -13.39 25.40
CA ALA A 146 14.46 -12.29 24.65
C ALA A 146 15.44 -12.80 23.58
N GLN A 147 16.21 -13.85 23.87
CA GLN A 147 17.06 -14.53 22.88
C GLN A 147 16.23 -15.09 21.72
N GLY A 148 15.16 -15.83 22.04
CA GLY A 148 14.23 -16.38 21.04
C GLY A 148 13.58 -15.29 20.19
N ALA A 149 13.14 -14.18 20.81
CA ALA A 149 12.55 -13.05 20.10
C ALA A 149 13.53 -12.40 19.12
N ILE A 150 14.79 -12.19 19.51
CA ILE A 150 15.83 -11.64 18.62
C ILE A 150 16.12 -12.61 17.47
N LYS A 151 16.33 -13.90 17.76
CA LYS A 151 16.56 -14.92 16.73
C LYS A 151 15.41 -14.96 15.72
N LEU A 152 14.16 -14.96 16.19
CA LEU A 152 12.98 -14.99 15.33
C LEU A 152 12.82 -13.69 14.51
N SER A 153 13.11 -12.53 15.11
CA SER A 153 13.05 -11.22 14.45
C SER A 153 14.03 -11.09 13.30
N LEU A 154 15.16 -11.81 13.35
CA LEU A 154 16.13 -11.89 12.26
C LEU A 154 15.80 -13.03 11.28
N ALA A 155 15.37 -14.18 11.79
CA ALA A 155 15.08 -15.36 10.97
C ALA A 155 13.87 -15.14 10.05
N PHE A 156 12.77 -14.57 10.55
CA PHE A 156 11.55 -14.36 9.77
C PHE A 156 11.74 -13.47 8.52
N PRO A 157 12.32 -12.24 8.61
CA PRO A 157 12.53 -11.43 7.42
C PRO A 157 13.48 -12.12 6.43
N PHE A 158 14.49 -12.85 6.90
CA PHE A 158 15.38 -13.61 6.03
C PHE A 158 14.64 -14.72 5.27
N THR A 159 13.91 -15.61 5.96
CA THR A 159 13.21 -16.73 5.31
C THR A 159 12.10 -16.23 4.40
N PHE A 160 11.35 -15.21 4.81
CA PHE A 160 10.33 -14.60 3.98
C PHE A 160 10.90 -13.99 2.71
N HIS A 161 11.97 -13.19 2.81
CA HIS A 161 12.60 -12.59 1.65
C HIS A 161 13.13 -13.66 0.68
N PHE A 162 13.71 -14.74 1.22
CA PHE A 162 14.24 -15.85 0.42
C PHE A 162 13.15 -16.62 -0.36
N PHE A 163 12.10 -17.10 0.33
CA PHE A 163 11.03 -17.86 -0.34
C PHE A 163 10.21 -16.99 -1.29
N ASN A 164 9.93 -15.74 -0.88
CA ASN A 164 9.22 -14.81 -1.74
C ASN A 164 10.06 -14.38 -2.95
N GLY A 165 11.38 -14.27 -2.80
CA GLY A 165 12.32 -14.02 -3.89
C GLY A 165 12.33 -15.16 -4.89
N THR A 166 12.35 -16.40 -4.39
CA THR A 166 12.21 -17.59 -5.24
C THR A 166 10.90 -17.56 -6.03
N LYS A 167 9.76 -17.26 -5.37
CA LYS A 167 8.47 -17.06 -6.07
C LYS A 167 8.56 -15.96 -7.14
N GLN A 168 9.23 -14.85 -6.84
CA GLN A 168 9.39 -13.75 -7.81
C GLN A 168 10.22 -14.19 -9.02
N LEU A 169 11.29 -14.96 -8.84
CA LEU A 169 12.06 -15.52 -9.96
C LEU A 169 11.21 -16.44 -10.85
N PHE A 170 10.29 -17.23 -10.27
CA PHE A 170 9.33 -17.99 -11.06
C PHE A 170 8.39 -17.10 -11.88
N TYR A 171 7.97 -15.96 -11.33
CA TYR A 171 7.14 -14.98 -12.04
C TYR A 171 7.93 -14.28 -13.15
N ASP A 172 9.19 -13.94 -12.90
CA ASP A 172 10.08 -13.34 -13.90
C ASP A 172 10.34 -14.33 -15.06
N ALA A 173 10.34 -15.63 -14.77
CA ALA A 173 10.39 -16.70 -15.77
C ALA A 173 9.05 -16.97 -16.51
N GLY A 174 8.02 -16.14 -16.29
CA GLY A 174 6.73 -16.28 -16.97
C GLY A 174 5.79 -17.34 -16.38
N LYS A 175 6.10 -17.92 -15.21
CA LYS A 175 5.36 -19.06 -14.62
C LYS A 175 4.48 -18.61 -13.45
N GLY A 176 3.35 -19.29 -13.23
CA GLY A 176 2.58 -19.15 -11.99
C GLY A 176 1.58 -17.97 -11.92
N PHE A 177 1.24 -17.34 -13.04
CA PHE A 177 0.30 -16.21 -13.12
C PHE A 177 -1.19 -16.58 -13.01
N GLY A 178 -1.53 -17.87 -13.03
CA GLY A 178 -2.91 -18.30 -12.83
C GLY A 178 -3.41 -17.92 -11.43
N LYS A 179 -4.64 -17.38 -11.29
CA LYS A 179 -5.17 -16.92 -10.01
C LYS A 179 -5.01 -17.94 -8.86
N LYS A 180 -5.38 -19.20 -9.09
CA LYS A 180 -5.22 -20.28 -8.11
C LYS A 180 -3.76 -20.55 -7.76
N ALA A 181 -2.86 -20.49 -8.75
CA ALA A 181 -1.43 -20.67 -8.54
C ALA A 181 -0.84 -19.53 -7.70
N MET A 182 -1.27 -18.29 -7.95
CA MET A 182 -0.86 -17.11 -7.19
C MET A 182 -1.31 -17.19 -5.73
N THR A 183 -2.57 -17.56 -5.46
CA THR A 183 -3.05 -17.78 -4.08
C THR A 183 -2.28 -18.90 -3.37
N ARG A 184 -2.02 -20.02 -4.04
CA ARG A 184 -1.24 -21.13 -3.48
C ARG A 184 0.21 -20.72 -3.20
N ALA A 185 0.83 -19.97 -4.10
CA ALA A 185 2.19 -19.47 -3.92
C ALA A 185 2.28 -18.49 -2.73
N GLU A 186 1.28 -17.63 -2.56
CA GLU A 186 1.21 -16.72 -1.41
C GLU A 186 1.09 -17.47 -0.09
N ILE A 187 0.17 -18.43 0.02
CA ILE A 187 0.06 -19.30 1.20
C ILE A 187 1.36 -20.07 1.44
N GLY A 188 1.95 -20.61 0.37
CA GLY A 188 3.21 -21.36 0.42
C GLY A 188 4.37 -20.52 0.96
N VAL A 189 4.51 -19.26 0.51
CA VAL A 189 5.52 -18.32 1.03
C VAL A 189 5.30 -18.08 2.51
N TRP A 190 4.09 -17.72 2.95
CA TRP A 190 3.82 -17.45 4.36
C TRP A 190 4.09 -18.67 5.25
N ALA A 191 3.57 -19.84 4.87
CA ALA A 191 3.74 -21.06 5.65
C ALA A 191 5.21 -21.50 5.73
N SER A 192 5.91 -21.55 4.60
CA SER A 192 7.33 -21.94 4.56
C SER A 192 8.21 -20.97 5.34
N SER A 193 7.93 -19.67 5.27
CA SER A 193 8.70 -18.65 5.99
C SER A 193 8.54 -18.77 7.50
N ILE A 194 7.31 -18.95 7.99
CA ILE A 194 7.02 -19.12 9.41
C ILE A 194 7.69 -20.40 9.92
N VAL A 195 7.48 -21.54 9.26
CA VAL A 195 8.05 -22.82 9.66
C VAL A 195 9.58 -22.74 9.67
N ALA A 196 10.20 -22.29 8.57
CA ALA A 196 11.64 -22.16 8.50
C ALA A 196 12.21 -21.18 9.54
N SER A 197 11.51 -20.08 9.82
CA SER A 197 11.96 -19.10 10.82
C SER A 197 11.98 -19.69 12.23
N ILE A 198 11.00 -20.52 12.58
CA ILE A 198 10.92 -21.21 13.87
C ILE A 198 12.03 -22.27 13.96
N LEU A 199 12.20 -23.09 12.92
CA LEU A 199 13.26 -24.11 12.88
C LEU A 199 14.64 -23.49 13.05
N ILE A 200 14.94 -22.41 12.31
CA ILE A 200 16.22 -21.71 12.40
C ILE A 200 16.39 -21.01 13.77
N ALA A 201 15.34 -20.39 14.31
CA ALA A 201 15.44 -19.64 15.56
C ALA A 201 15.62 -20.55 16.79
N PHE A 202 15.06 -21.75 16.78
CA PHE A 202 15.09 -22.68 17.91
C PHE A 202 15.93 -23.93 17.69
N GLU A 203 16.62 -24.02 16.55
CA GLU A 203 17.55 -25.10 16.23
C GLU A 203 16.87 -26.48 16.29
N LEU A 204 15.62 -26.54 15.80
CA LEU A 204 14.77 -27.74 15.74
C LEU A 204 14.98 -28.57 14.47
#